data_AF-A0A7K4F760-F1
#
_entry.id   AF-A0A7K4F760-F1
#
_cell.length_a   1.000
_cell.length_b   1.000
_cell.length_c   1.000
_cell.angle_alpha   90.00
_cell.angle_beta   90.00
_cell.angle_gamma   90.00
#
_symmetry.space_group_name_H-M   'P 1'
#
loop_
_entity.id
_entity.type
_entity.pdbx_description
1 polymer ?
#
loop_
_entity_poly.entity_id
_entity_poly.type
_entity_poly.pdbx_seq_one_letter_code
_entity_poly.pdbx_strand_id
1 'polypeptide(L)'
;MNNFIIISVVIAVAIIVGILGSSNYDEVSKARDHRNLQLTIDDCKRLFAEGQQRDECIGKSINAFGTDEQKRQWELGYSNP
;
A
#
# COMPACT_ATOMS: atom_id res chain seq x y z
N MET A 1 12.42 23.19 -38.38
CA MET A 1 11.62 21.95 -38.44
C MET A 1 12.20 20.83 -37.59
N ASN A 2 13.52 20.57 -37.66
CA ASN A 2 14.17 19.50 -36.88
C ASN A 2 14.05 19.65 -35.34
N ASN A 3 14.20 20.87 -34.80
CA ASN A 3 14.12 21.11 -33.35
C ASN A 3 12.73 20.85 -32.75
N PHE A 4 11.64 21.13 -33.49
CA PHE A 4 10.28 20.87 -33.01
C PHE A 4 9.98 19.37 -32.91
N ILE A 5 10.49 18.57 -33.84
CA ILE A 5 10.38 17.11 -33.80
C ILE A 5 11.13 16.56 -32.59
N ILE A 6 12.36 17.03 -32.34
CA ILE A 6 13.16 16.61 -31.19
C ILE A 6 12.46 16.95 -29.87
N ILE A 7 11.94 18.17 -29.73
CA ILE A 7 11.22 18.59 -28.51
C ILE A 7 9.97 17.74 -28.28
N SER A 8 9.20 17.47 -29.35
CA SER A 8 8.01 16.63 -29.26
C SER A 8 8.32 15.21 -28.82
N VAL A 9 9.40 14.61 -29.34
CA VAL A 9 9.84 13.26 -28.94
C VAL A 9 10.28 13.23 -27.49
N VAL A 10 11.05 14.22 -27.02
CA VAL A 10 11.50 14.30 -25.62
C VAL A 10 10.31 14.40 -24.65
N ILE A 11 9.31 15.21 -24.97
CA ILE A 11 8.08 15.34 -24.17
C ILE A 11 7.32 14.01 -24.13
N ALA A 12 7.17 13.34 -25.27
CA ALA A 12 6.48 12.05 -25.33
C ALA A 12 7.18 10.98 -24.46
N VAL A 13 8.51 10.90 -24.53
CA VAL A 13 9.30 9.96 -23.72
C VAL A 13 9.17 10.27 -22.22
N ALA A 14 9.23 11.55 -21.83
CA ALA A 14 9.09 11.95 -20.42
C ALA A 14 7.73 11.56 -19.84
N ILE A 15 6.65 11.71 -20.61
CA ILE A 15 5.30 11.30 -20.21
C ILE A 15 5.24 9.78 -20.03
N ILE A 16 5.77 9.01 -20.99
CA ILE A 16 5.77 7.54 -20.94
C ILE A 16 6.54 7.03 -19.73
N VAL A 17 7.74 7.56 -19.48
CA VAL A 17 8.57 7.18 -18.31
C VAL A 17 7.89 7.58 -17.00
N GLY A 18 7.24 8.75 -16.95
CA GLY A 18 6.48 9.19 -15.78
C GLY A 18 5.34 8.23 -15.43
N ILE A 19 4.54 7.82 -16.41
CA ILE A 19 3.41 6.91 -16.22
C ILE A 19 3.88 5.49 -15.84
N LEU A 20 4.90 4.97 -16.54
CA LEU A 20 5.46 3.64 -16.24
C LEU A 20 6.10 3.60 -14.85
N GLY A 21 6.81 4.67 -14.48
CA GLY A 21 7.44 4.81 -13.17
C GLY A 21 6.42 4.84 -12.03
N SER A 22 5.35 5.63 -12.17
CA SER A 22 4.30 5.71 -11.15
C SER A 22 3.53 4.40 -11.01
N SER A 23 3.18 3.75 -12.14
CA SER A 23 2.45 2.48 -12.12
C SER A 23 3.24 1.37 -11.40
N ASN A 24 4.54 1.26 -11.70
CA ASN A 24 5.39 0.25 -11.07
C ASN A 24 5.58 0.55 -9.57
N TYR A 25 5.69 1.83 -9.19
CA TYR A 25 5.78 2.22 -7.79
C TYR A 25 4.51 1.86 -7.00
N ASP A 26 3.34 2.09 -7.56
CA ASP A 26 2.05 1.77 -6.93
C ASP A 26 1.87 0.26 -6.73
N GLU A 27 2.28 -0.56 -7.70
CA GLU A 27 2.22 -2.02 -7.57
C GLU A 27 3.19 -2.55 -6.50
N VAL A 28 4.44 -2.06 -6.52
CA VAL A 28 5.47 -2.49 -5.57
C VAL A 28 5.10 -2.06 -4.14
N SER A 29 4.61 -0.85 -3.97
CA SER A 29 4.17 -0.34 -2.67
C SER A 29 3.00 -1.14 -2.12
N LYS A 30 1.96 -1.41 -2.92
CA LYS A 30 0.84 -2.28 -2.50
C LYS A 30 1.29 -3.69 -2.10
N ALA A 31 2.17 -4.31 -2.89
CA ALA A 31 2.68 -5.65 -2.59
C ALA A 31 3.54 -5.70 -1.30
N ARG A 32 4.28 -4.62 -1.03
CA ARG A 32 5.03 -4.45 0.23
C ARG A 32 4.09 -4.26 1.41
N ASP A 33 3.11 -3.37 1.28
CA ASP A 33 2.20 -3.03 2.38
C ASP A 33 1.33 -4.24 2.73
N HIS A 34 0.87 -5.00 1.74
CA HIS A 34 0.18 -6.27 1.97
C HIS A 34 1.02 -7.28 2.77
N ARG A 35 2.31 -7.43 2.43
CA ARG A 35 3.23 -8.30 3.19
C ARG A 35 3.48 -7.80 4.60
N ASN A 36 3.69 -6.49 4.76
CA ASN A 36 3.89 -5.89 6.08
C ASN A 36 2.66 -6.10 6.96
N LEU A 37 1.45 -5.92 6.42
CA LEU A 37 0.21 -6.16 7.14
C LEU A 37 0.12 -7.60 7.66
N GLN A 38 0.44 -8.60 6.82
CA GLN A 38 0.43 -10.00 7.24
C GLN A 38 1.43 -10.26 8.38
N LEU A 39 2.67 -9.80 8.21
CA LEU A 39 3.73 -10.00 9.20
C LEU A 39 3.39 -9.33 10.54
N THR A 40 2.86 -8.10 10.52
CA THR A 40 2.54 -7.41 11.77
C THR A 40 1.31 -8.01 12.45
N ILE A 41 0.31 -8.50 11.71
CA ILE A 41 -0.82 -9.25 12.29
C ILE A 41 -0.32 -10.53 12.96
N ASP A 42 0.55 -11.30 12.30
CA ASP A 42 1.13 -12.52 12.86
C ASP A 42 1.96 -12.22 14.12
N ASP A 43 2.75 -11.14 14.11
CA ASP A 43 3.48 -10.69 15.29
C ASP A 43 2.54 -10.25 16.42
N CYS A 44 1.46 -9.53 16.13
CA CYS A 44 0.46 -9.18 17.13
C CYS A 44 -0.17 -10.43 17.77
N LYS A 45 -0.50 -11.45 16.97
CA LYS A 45 -1.05 -12.73 17.46
C LYS A 45 -0.04 -13.52 18.29
N ARG A 46 1.24 -13.44 17.97
CA ARG A 46 2.32 -14.14 18.68
C ARG A 46 2.70 -13.45 20.00
N LEU A 47 2.71 -12.11 20.01
CA LEU A 47 3.21 -11.32 21.14
C LEU A 47 2.12 -11.02 22.18
N PHE A 48 0.87 -10.89 21.76
CA PHE A 48 -0.25 -10.53 22.64
C PHE A 48 -1.26 -11.67 22.76
N ALA A 49 -1.63 -11.99 24.00
CA ALA A 49 -2.77 -12.85 24.26
C ALA A 49 -4.08 -12.22 23.76
N GLU A 50 -5.11 -13.03 23.57
CA GLU A 50 -6.43 -12.57 23.17
C GLU A 50 -6.96 -11.44 24.05
N GLY A 51 -7.55 -10.42 23.43
CA GLY A 51 -8.13 -9.26 24.08
C GLY A 51 -7.59 -7.93 23.56
N GLN A 52 -7.86 -6.87 24.33
CA GLN A 52 -7.71 -5.48 23.89
C GLN A 52 -6.32 -5.12 23.33
N GLN A 53 -5.24 -5.67 23.89
CA GLN A 53 -3.89 -5.37 23.41
C GLN A 53 -3.61 -5.95 22.02
N ARG A 54 -4.10 -7.18 21.76
CA ARG A 54 -4.00 -7.81 20.44
C ARG A 54 -4.82 -7.01 19.43
N ASP A 55 -6.04 -6.63 19.79
CA ASP A 55 -6.93 -5.87 18.91
C ASP A 55 -6.34 -4.49 18.60
N GLU A 56 -5.79 -3.79 19.60
CA GLU A 56 -5.12 -2.50 19.37
C GLU A 56 -3.90 -2.63 18.46
N CYS A 57 -3.08 -3.67 18.65
CA CYS A 57 -1.92 -3.95 17.80
C CYS A 57 -2.33 -4.23 16.34
N ILE A 58 -3.36 -5.05 16.15
CA ILE A 58 -3.90 -5.37 14.82
C ILE A 58 -4.52 -4.11 14.18
N GLY A 59 -5.28 -3.32 14.94
CA GLY A 59 -5.85 -2.06 14.44
C GLY A 59 -4.78 -1.07 13.98
N LYS A 60 -3.67 -0.94 14.73
CA LYS A 60 -2.52 -0.13 14.31
C LYS A 60 -1.88 -0.66 13.02
N SER A 61 -1.77 -1.98 12.89
CA SER A 61 -1.24 -2.63 11.68
C SER A 61 -2.10 -2.34 10.45
N ILE A 62 -3.42 -2.49 10.58
CA ILE A 62 -4.38 -2.20 9.50
C ILE A 62 -4.37 -0.71 9.15
N ASN A 63 -4.27 0.18 10.13
CA ASN A 63 -4.20 1.61 9.83
C ASN A 63 -2.92 2.00 9.08
N ALA A 64 -1.79 1.35 9.37
CA ALA A 64 -0.51 1.62 8.73
C ALA A 64 -0.39 1.00 7.33
N PHE A 65 -0.84 -0.24 7.14
CA PHE A 65 -0.54 -1.04 5.94
C PHE A 65 -1.79 -1.56 5.20
N GLY A 66 -2.97 -1.47 5.80
CA GLY A 66 -4.22 -1.89 5.19
C GLY A 66 -4.69 -0.95 4.10
N THR A 67 -5.50 -1.48 3.19
CA THR A 67 -6.24 -0.67 2.21
C THR A 67 -7.34 0.13 2.90
N ASP A 68 -7.86 1.15 2.23
CA ASP A 68 -8.98 1.96 2.77
C ASP A 68 -10.21 1.09 3.09
N GLU A 69 -10.46 0.06 2.29
CA GLU A 69 -11.53 -0.90 2.55
C GLU A 69 -11.26 -1.73 3.81
N GLN A 70 -10.03 -2.21 4.01
CA GLN A 70 -9.66 -2.97 5.21
C GLN A 70 -9.74 -2.11 6.48
N LYS A 71 -9.34 -0.84 6.41
CA LYS A 71 -9.49 0.11 7.52
C LYS A 71 -10.95 0.31 7.88
N ARG A 72 -11.80 0.51 6.87
CA ARG A 72 -13.25 0.65 7.06
C ARG A 72 -13.88 -0.61 7.65
N GLN A 73 -13.49 -1.79 7.19
CA GLN A 73 -13.98 -3.06 7.74
C GLN A 73 -13.56 -3.24 9.20
N TRP A 74 -12.35 -2.80 9.56
CA TRP A 74 -11.87 -2.80 10.95
C TRP A 74 -12.65 -1.85 11.85
N GLU A 75 -12.88 -0.61 11.41
CA GLU A 75 -13.68 0.38 12.15
C GLU A 75 -15.12 -0.07 12.38
N LEU A 76 -15.69 -0.81 11.42
CA LEU A 76 -17.05 -1.36 11.52
C LEU A 76 -17.12 -2.67 12.33
N GLY A 77 -15.99 -3.21 12.78
CA GLY A 77 -15.92 -4.47 13.52
C GLY A 77 -16.23 -5.72 12.67
N TYR A 78 -16.16 -5.62 11.34
CA TYR A 78 -16.45 -6.73 10.42
C TYR A 78 -15.24 -7.60 10.12
N SER A 79 -14.03 -7.13 10.42
CA SER A 79 -12.81 -7.88 10.20
C SER A 79 -12.56 -8.87 11.34
N ASN A 80 -12.37 -10.15 10.98
CA ASN A 80 -11.79 -11.15 11.88
C ASN A 80 -10.38 -11.51 11.34
N PRO A 81 -9.32 -10.83 11.80
CA PRO A 81 -7.96 -10.94 11.27
C PRO A 81 -7.25 -12.24 11.62
#